data_AF-A0A4Y7R306-F1
#
_entry.id   AF-A0A4Y7R306-F1
#
_cell.length_a   1.000
_cell.length_b   1.000
_cell.length_c   1.000
_cell.angle_alpha   90.00
_cell.angle_beta   90.00
_cell.angle_gamma   90.00
#
_symmetry.space_group_name_H-M   'P 1'
#
loop_
_entity.id
_entity.type
_entity.pdbx_description
1 polymer ?
#
loop_
_entity_poly.entity_id
_entity_poly.type
_entity_poly.pdbx_seq_one_letter_code
_entity_poly.pdbx_strand_id
1 'polypeptide(L)'
;MAVNEKVELATFAGGCFWCMVSPFEEMEGIIKVVSGYTGGHKENPTYKEVCSETTGHYEAVQITFDANKMPYEELLNIYWRQIDPTDVGGQFHDRGQSYETVIFYHNEEQHKKAEASKEELAKSGRFSKPIATKILPAATFYPAEEYHQGYHKKNTFRYELYRKGSGRDAFIKQHWPKDNAHLKEKLNDMQFYVTQENGTEPPFRNEYWNHKEEGLYVDIVSGEPLFTSIDKFDSGCGWPSFTKPVMSASVKEKMDVSHNMTRTEVRSKEGDSHLGHVFPDGPGPNGLRYCINSAALRFIPKEELEKEGYGDFLMLFGNKK
;
A
#
# COMPACT_ATOMS: atom_id res chain seq x y z
N MET A 1 30.18 -8.08 15.36
CA MET A 1 30.49 -9.09 14.32
C MET A 1 29.73 -8.65 13.08
N ALA A 2 30.42 -8.41 11.96
CA ALA A 2 29.73 -8.03 10.72
C ALA A 2 28.90 -9.24 10.26
N VAL A 3 27.58 -9.08 10.18
CA VAL A 3 26.71 -10.05 9.54
C VAL A 3 27.13 -10.06 8.07
N ASN A 4 27.62 -11.20 7.58
CA ASN A 4 28.04 -11.33 6.18
C ASN A 4 26.79 -11.26 5.31
N GLU A 5 26.62 -10.20 4.51
CA GLU A 5 25.44 -9.99 3.66
C GLU A 5 25.32 -11.15 2.65
N LYS A 6 24.16 -11.83 2.63
CA LYS A 6 23.91 -12.95 1.72
C LYS A 6 23.19 -12.41 0.49
N VAL A 7 23.96 -11.79 -0.41
CA VAL A 7 23.40 -11.13 -1.59
C VAL A 7 22.98 -12.15 -2.65
N GLU A 8 21.70 -12.14 -3.03
CA GLU A 8 21.10 -13.01 -4.04
C GLU A 8 20.33 -12.22 -5.11
N LEU A 9 19.97 -12.90 -6.20
CA LEU A 9 19.15 -12.37 -7.28
C LEU A 9 17.79 -13.08 -7.33
N ALA A 10 16.73 -12.32 -7.57
CA ALA A 10 15.41 -12.81 -7.92
C ALA A 10 14.95 -12.14 -9.22
N THR A 11 14.32 -12.89 -10.12
CA THR A 11 13.79 -12.32 -11.37
C THR A 11 12.32 -12.69 -11.56
N PHE A 12 11.47 -11.69 -11.78
CA PHE A 12 10.02 -11.87 -11.91
C PHE A 12 9.48 -11.15 -13.14
N ALA A 13 8.73 -11.85 -13.98
CA ALA A 13 7.87 -11.28 -15.00
C ALA A 13 6.42 -11.29 -14.51
N GLY A 14 5.71 -10.18 -14.67
CA GLY A 14 4.39 -10.00 -14.07
C GLY A 14 3.57 -8.91 -14.73
N GLY A 15 3.62 -8.82 -16.06
CA GLY A 15 3.04 -7.70 -16.82
C GLY A 15 4.01 -6.51 -16.90
N CYS A 16 3.47 -5.30 -17.10
CA CYS A 16 4.30 -4.11 -17.25
C CYS A 16 5.28 -3.95 -16.08
N PHE A 17 6.58 -3.96 -16.38
CA PHE A 17 7.61 -3.97 -15.35
C PHE A 17 7.61 -2.68 -14.50
N TRP A 18 7.09 -1.55 -15.00
CA TRP A 18 6.94 -0.32 -14.21
C TRP A 18 6.12 -0.56 -12.95
N CYS A 19 5.05 -1.36 -13.07
CA CYS A 19 4.17 -1.71 -11.96
C CYS A 19 4.81 -2.73 -11.00
N MET A 20 5.83 -3.45 -11.46
CA MET A 20 6.53 -4.49 -10.69
C MET A 20 7.74 -3.94 -9.93
N VAL A 21 8.21 -2.72 -10.17
CA VAL A 21 9.34 -2.13 -9.42
C VAL A 21 8.89 -1.61 -8.05
N SER A 22 7.90 -0.71 -8.02
CA SER A 22 7.45 -0.03 -6.80
C SER A 22 7.06 -0.94 -5.62
N PRO A 23 6.54 -2.17 -5.81
CA PRO A 23 6.19 -3.06 -4.69
C PRO A 23 7.38 -3.61 -3.90
N PHE A 24 8.60 -3.57 -4.46
CA PHE A 24 9.81 -4.08 -3.82
C PHE A 24 10.77 -2.96 -3.41
N GLU A 25 10.71 -1.80 -4.06
CA GLU A 25 11.66 -0.72 -3.78
C GLU A 25 11.48 -0.20 -2.35
N GLU A 26 12.58 0.29 -1.75
CA GLU A 26 12.59 0.92 -0.41
C GLU A 26 12.27 -0.03 0.76
N MET A 27 12.07 -1.32 0.51
CA MET A 27 11.97 -2.34 1.55
C MET A 27 13.35 -2.67 2.15
N GLU A 28 13.39 -2.92 3.47
CA GLU A 28 14.60 -3.37 4.14
C GLU A 28 15.10 -4.70 3.54
N GLY A 29 16.39 -4.77 3.20
CA GLY A 29 17.00 -5.93 2.55
C GLY A 29 16.98 -5.92 1.02
N ILE A 30 16.25 -4.98 0.38
CA ILE A 30 16.33 -4.78 -1.07
C ILE A 30 17.48 -3.84 -1.39
N ILE A 31 18.43 -4.30 -2.21
CA ILE A 31 19.63 -3.55 -2.58
C ILE A 31 19.40 -2.81 -3.91
N LYS A 32 18.75 -3.47 -4.87
CA LYS A 32 18.52 -2.91 -6.20
C LYS A 32 17.34 -3.57 -6.89
N VAL A 33 16.55 -2.80 -7.65
CA VAL A 33 15.52 -3.32 -8.55
C VAL A 33 15.75 -2.73 -9.94
N VAL A 34 15.87 -3.59 -10.96
CA VAL A 34 16.15 -3.20 -12.35
C VAL A 34 15.06 -3.73 -13.26
N SER A 35 14.50 -2.86 -14.10
CA SER A 35 13.58 -3.25 -15.17
C SER A 35 14.34 -3.80 -16.37
N GLY A 36 13.82 -4.83 -17.04
CA GLY A 36 14.49 -5.42 -18.19
C GLY A 36 13.71 -6.53 -18.87
N TYR A 37 14.42 -7.27 -19.73
CA TYR A 37 13.89 -8.28 -20.63
C TYR A 37 14.63 -9.60 -20.43
N THR A 38 13.91 -10.71 -20.34
CA THR A 38 14.54 -12.05 -20.18
C THR A 38 13.66 -13.17 -20.74
N GLY A 39 14.18 -14.40 -20.81
CA GLY A 39 13.46 -15.60 -21.27
C GLY A 39 13.28 -15.74 -22.79
N GLY A 40 13.58 -14.70 -23.57
CA GLY A 40 13.52 -14.72 -25.04
C GLY A 40 14.81 -15.17 -25.72
N HIS A 41 14.79 -15.18 -27.04
CA HIS A 41 15.89 -15.68 -27.88
C HIS A 41 16.71 -14.57 -28.56
N LYS A 42 16.23 -13.32 -28.54
CA LYS A 42 16.91 -12.18 -29.17
C LYS A 42 17.96 -11.62 -28.22
N GLU A 43 19.20 -11.52 -28.66
CA GLU A 43 20.21 -10.84 -27.87
C GLU A 43 20.01 -9.32 -27.88
N ASN A 44 20.16 -8.68 -26.71
CA ASN A 44 20.06 -7.23 -26.50
C ASN A 44 18.80 -6.59 -27.13
N PRO A 45 17.60 -7.06 -26.78
CA PRO A 45 16.37 -6.55 -27.37
C PRO A 45 16.09 -5.10 -26.91
N THR A 46 15.50 -4.30 -27.79
CA THR A 46 14.94 -2.99 -27.44
C THR A 46 13.49 -3.10 -26.98
N TYR A 47 12.98 -2.10 -26.25
CA TYR A 47 11.57 -2.07 -25.84
C TYR A 47 10.61 -2.29 -27.02
N LYS A 48 10.89 -1.64 -28.16
CA LYS A 48 10.07 -1.76 -29.38
C LYS A 48 10.03 -3.17 -29.94
N GLU A 49 11.13 -3.90 -29.88
CA GLU A 49 11.20 -5.29 -30.36
C GLU A 49 10.54 -6.26 -29.37
N VAL A 50 10.54 -5.95 -28.07
CA VAL A 50 9.80 -6.74 -27.07
C VAL A 50 8.30 -6.54 -27.25
N CYS A 51 7.83 -5.29 -27.38
CA CYS A 51 6.42 -4.98 -27.64
C CYS A 51 5.90 -5.49 -28.98
N SER A 52 6.78 -5.85 -29.93
CA SER A 52 6.35 -6.49 -31.19
C SER A 52 6.07 -7.99 -31.04
N GLU A 53 6.27 -8.58 -29.86
CA GLU A 53 6.03 -10.00 -29.55
C GLU A 53 6.87 -10.99 -30.38
N THR A 54 7.94 -10.51 -31.04
CA THR A 54 8.77 -11.33 -31.94
C THR A 54 10.01 -11.89 -31.28
N THR A 55 10.40 -11.37 -30.11
CA THR A 55 11.67 -11.71 -29.46
C THR A 55 11.55 -12.83 -28.43
N GLY A 56 10.32 -13.16 -28.03
CA GLY A 56 10.01 -14.12 -26.98
C GLY A 56 10.38 -13.67 -25.56
N HIS A 57 10.85 -12.43 -25.39
CA HIS A 57 11.16 -11.89 -24.07
C HIS A 57 9.91 -11.53 -23.29
N TYR A 58 10.02 -11.68 -21.98
CA TYR A 58 9.09 -11.14 -21.00
C TYR A 58 9.62 -9.82 -20.46
N GLU A 59 8.71 -8.88 -20.22
CA GLU A 59 8.94 -7.74 -19.34
C GLU A 59 9.13 -8.24 -17.90
N ALA A 60 10.29 -7.96 -17.30
CA ALA A 60 10.67 -8.48 -16.00
C ALA A 60 11.40 -7.45 -15.13
N VAL A 61 11.39 -7.70 -13.83
CA VAL A 61 12.26 -7.03 -12.86
C VAL A 61 13.30 -8.02 -12.32
N GLN A 62 14.54 -7.57 -12.22
CA GLN A 62 15.60 -8.28 -11.50
C GLN A 62 15.90 -7.53 -10.20
N ILE A 63 15.80 -8.26 -9.10
CA ILE A 63 15.95 -7.76 -7.74
C ILE A 63 17.24 -8.31 -7.17
N THR A 64 18.12 -7.43 -6.69
CA THR A 64 19.27 -7.77 -5.86
C THR A 64 18.88 -7.55 -4.41
N PHE A 65 19.00 -8.56 -3.56
CA PHE A 65 18.53 -8.51 -2.16
C PHE A 65 19.49 -9.24 -1.22
N ASP A 66 19.54 -8.80 0.04
CA ASP A 66 20.20 -9.51 1.14
C ASP A 66 19.24 -10.53 1.73
N ALA A 67 19.47 -11.81 1.43
CA ALA A 67 18.62 -12.93 1.84
C ALA A 67 18.53 -13.13 3.36
N ASN A 68 19.41 -12.49 4.16
CA ASN A 68 19.29 -12.49 5.61
C ASN A 68 18.22 -11.50 6.12
N LYS A 69 17.93 -10.44 5.35
CA LYS A 69 16.95 -9.39 5.70
C LYS A 69 15.64 -9.55 4.93
N MET A 70 15.73 -10.03 3.69
CA MET A 70 14.61 -10.26 2.79
C MET A 70 14.62 -11.72 2.32
N PRO A 71 13.91 -12.64 3.01
CA PRO A 71 13.78 -14.01 2.55
C PRO A 71 13.10 -14.08 1.17
N TYR A 72 13.50 -15.06 0.34
CA TYR A 72 12.93 -15.22 -1.00
C TYR A 72 11.41 -15.48 -0.98
N GLU A 73 10.91 -16.11 0.06
CA GLU A 73 9.48 -16.34 0.30
C GLU A 73 8.70 -15.03 0.43
N GLU A 74 9.28 -14.00 1.06
CA GLU A 74 8.64 -12.68 1.13
C GLU A 74 8.56 -12.01 -0.23
N LEU A 75 9.60 -12.17 -1.06
CA LEU A 75 9.56 -11.71 -2.45
C LEU A 75 8.46 -12.41 -3.25
N LEU A 76 8.28 -13.72 -3.07
CA LEU A 76 7.18 -14.49 -3.69
C LEU A 76 5.81 -14.00 -3.20
N ASN A 77 5.66 -13.77 -1.89
CA ASN A 77 4.42 -13.24 -1.30
C ASN A 77 4.02 -11.88 -1.88
N ILE A 78 5.00 -10.98 -2.07
CA ILE A 78 4.77 -9.69 -2.73
C ILE A 78 4.40 -9.91 -4.20
N TYR A 79 5.17 -10.73 -4.92
CA TYR A 79 4.94 -11.02 -6.34
C TYR A 79 3.51 -11.51 -6.60
N TRP A 80 3.04 -12.52 -5.85
CA TRP A 80 1.70 -13.08 -6.02
C TRP A 80 0.58 -12.07 -5.82
N ARG A 81 0.80 -11.04 -4.98
CA ARG A 81 -0.17 -9.96 -4.77
C ARG A 81 -0.24 -9.01 -5.96
N GLN A 82 0.84 -8.86 -6.72
CA GLN A 82 0.89 -7.87 -7.80
C GLN A 82 0.27 -8.37 -9.11
N ILE A 83 0.16 -9.68 -9.32
CA ILE A 83 -0.25 -10.28 -10.60
C ILE A 83 -1.62 -10.95 -10.51
N ASP A 84 -2.30 -11.12 -11.63
CA ASP A 84 -3.32 -12.17 -11.80
C ASP A 84 -2.62 -13.49 -12.17
N PRO A 85 -2.50 -14.44 -11.23
CA PRO A 85 -1.77 -15.67 -11.45
C PRO A 85 -2.56 -16.67 -12.30
N THR A 86 -3.80 -16.34 -12.71
CA THR A 86 -4.68 -17.19 -13.52
C THR A 86 -4.78 -16.73 -14.97
N ASP A 87 -4.19 -15.58 -15.30
CA ASP A 87 -4.22 -15.00 -16.64
C ASP A 87 -3.12 -15.60 -17.52
N VAL A 88 -3.55 -16.27 -18.60
CA VAL A 88 -2.68 -16.98 -19.53
C VAL A 88 -2.28 -16.16 -20.77
N GLY A 89 -2.83 -14.96 -20.96
CA GLY A 89 -2.61 -14.19 -22.20
C GLY A 89 -2.06 -12.78 -21.98
N GLY A 90 -1.43 -12.55 -20.82
CA GLY A 90 -0.90 -11.26 -20.39
C GLY A 90 -1.28 -10.94 -18.94
N GLN A 91 -1.28 -9.67 -18.60
CA GLN A 91 -1.70 -9.16 -17.29
C GLN A 91 -2.67 -8.01 -17.44
N PHE A 92 -3.89 -8.25 -16.96
CA PHE A 92 -4.97 -7.25 -16.96
C PHE A 92 -5.20 -6.72 -18.39
N HIS A 93 -5.05 -5.41 -18.60
CA HIS A 93 -5.19 -4.78 -19.91
C HIS A 93 -3.94 -4.92 -20.81
N ASP A 94 -2.78 -5.26 -20.25
CA ASP A 94 -1.57 -5.51 -21.04
C ASP A 94 -1.60 -6.96 -21.55
N ARG A 95 -1.71 -7.14 -22.87
CA ARG A 95 -1.88 -8.45 -23.52
C ARG A 95 -0.67 -8.77 -24.39
N GLY A 96 -0.31 -10.05 -24.46
CA GLY A 96 0.86 -10.52 -25.19
C GLY A 96 1.73 -11.43 -24.33
N GLN A 97 2.63 -12.17 -24.98
CA GLN A 97 3.58 -13.04 -24.29
C GLN A 97 4.50 -12.21 -23.40
N SER A 98 4.90 -11.02 -23.87
CA SER A 98 5.78 -10.12 -23.11
C SER A 98 5.22 -9.75 -21.73
N TYR A 99 3.90 -9.80 -21.56
CA TYR A 99 3.20 -9.47 -20.33
C TYR A 99 2.74 -10.68 -19.50
N GLU A 100 3.08 -11.90 -19.90
CA GLU A 100 2.75 -13.10 -19.11
C GLU A 100 3.52 -13.18 -17.79
N THR A 101 3.03 -14.02 -16.87
CA THR A 101 3.60 -14.18 -15.53
C THR A 101 4.61 -15.33 -15.48
N VAL A 102 5.83 -15.03 -15.04
CA VAL A 102 6.91 -16.01 -14.89
C VAL A 102 7.76 -15.70 -13.66
N ILE A 103 8.10 -16.73 -12.88
CA ILE A 103 9.15 -16.70 -11.88
C ILE A 103 10.41 -17.33 -12.47
N PHE A 104 11.49 -16.58 -12.55
CA PHE A 104 12.79 -17.04 -13.05
C PHE A 104 13.71 -17.36 -11.87
N TYR A 105 13.91 -18.64 -11.57
CA TYR A 105 14.72 -19.08 -10.43
C TYR A 105 16.22 -19.09 -10.75
N HIS A 106 17.05 -18.62 -9.83
CA HIS A 106 18.51 -18.55 -9.98
C HIS A 106 19.25 -19.74 -9.37
N ASN A 107 18.57 -20.54 -8.55
CA ASN A 107 19.10 -21.75 -7.94
C ASN A 107 17.96 -22.73 -7.56
N GLU A 108 18.34 -23.96 -7.18
CA GLU A 108 17.39 -25.02 -6.80
C GLU A 108 16.57 -24.71 -5.53
N GLU A 109 17.11 -23.89 -4.62
CA GLU A 109 16.36 -23.48 -3.42
C GLU A 109 15.20 -22.55 -3.82
N GLN A 110 15.46 -21.58 -4.68
CA GLN A 110 14.43 -20.70 -5.24
C GLN A 110 13.39 -21.48 -6.05
N HIS A 111 13.82 -22.46 -6.85
CA HIS A 111 12.90 -23.33 -7.60
C HIS A 111 11.90 -24.04 -6.66
N LYS A 112 12.42 -24.70 -5.61
CA LYS A 112 11.58 -25.39 -4.61
C LYS A 112 10.63 -24.44 -3.89
N LYS A 113 11.11 -23.26 -3.47
CA LYS A 113 10.30 -22.24 -2.79
C LYS A 113 9.21 -21.68 -3.71
N ALA A 114 9.53 -21.42 -4.97
CA ALA A 114 8.58 -20.94 -5.95
C ALA A 114 7.46 -21.96 -6.19
N GLU A 115 7.80 -23.24 -6.41
CA GLU A 115 6.82 -24.32 -6.59
C GLU A 115 5.94 -24.51 -5.35
N ALA A 116 6.55 -24.52 -4.14
CA ALA A 116 5.80 -24.60 -2.90
C ALA A 116 4.82 -23.44 -2.72
N SER A 117 5.26 -22.20 -2.99
CA SER A 117 4.40 -21.01 -2.89
C SER A 117 3.25 -21.02 -3.90
N LYS A 118 3.49 -21.53 -5.11
CA LYS A 118 2.48 -21.70 -6.16
C LYS A 118 1.44 -22.74 -5.76
N GLU A 119 1.87 -23.86 -5.20
CA GLU A 119 1.00 -24.92 -4.71
C GLU A 119 0.15 -24.44 -3.52
N GLU A 120 0.75 -23.71 -2.58
CA GLU A 120 0.03 -23.09 -1.46
C GLU A 120 -1.03 -22.10 -1.96
N LEU A 121 -0.68 -21.25 -2.92
CA LEU A 121 -1.62 -20.30 -3.52
C LEU A 121 -2.78 -21.01 -4.21
N ALA A 122 -2.51 -22.09 -4.95
CA ALA A 122 -3.55 -22.90 -5.60
C ALA A 122 -4.50 -23.56 -4.58
N LYS A 123 -3.99 -23.98 -3.42
CA LYS A 123 -4.78 -24.59 -2.34
C LYS A 123 -5.54 -23.59 -1.47
N SER A 124 -5.16 -22.32 -1.50
CA SER A 124 -5.75 -21.27 -0.65
C SER A 124 -7.24 -20.99 -0.89
N GLY A 125 -7.79 -21.43 -2.02
CA GLY A 125 -9.16 -21.12 -2.43
C GLY A 125 -9.37 -19.67 -2.89
N ARG A 126 -8.29 -18.87 -2.97
CA ARG A 126 -8.34 -17.46 -3.38
C ARG A 126 -8.71 -17.28 -4.86
N PHE A 127 -8.36 -18.25 -5.69
CA PHE A 127 -8.63 -18.25 -7.12
C PHE A 127 -9.43 -19.47 -7.52
N SER A 128 -10.48 -19.25 -8.33
CA SER A 128 -11.31 -20.34 -8.87
C SER A 128 -10.68 -21.02 -10.09
N LYS A 129 -9.77 -20.33 -10.78
CA LYS A 129 -9.03 -20.85 -11.92
C LYS A 129 -7.65 -21.37 -11.50
N PRO A 130 -7.07 -22.33 -12.24
CA PRO A 130 -5.71 -22.82 -11.98
C PRO A 130 -4.67 -21.71 -12.06
N ILE A 131 -3.60 -21.83 -11.25
CA ILE A 131 -2.46 -20.94 -11.29
C ILE A 131 -1.61 -21.23 -12.54
N ALA A 132 -1.61 -20.29 -13.48
CA ALA A 132 -0.96 -20.36 -14.78
C ALA A 132 0.49 -19.88 -14.80
N THR A 133 0.93 -19.13 -13.79
CA THR A 133 2.28 -18.57 -13.71
C THR A 133 3.36 -19.64 -13.89
N LYS A 134 4.27 -19.41 -14.84
CA LYS A 134 5.35 -20.33 -15.17
C LYS A 134 6.50 -20.20 -14.16
N ILE A 135 7.20 -21.28 -13.88
CA ILE A 135 8.44 -21.28 -13.09
C ILE A 135 9.52 -21.84 -14.01
N LEU A 136 10.50 -21.01 -14.36
CA LEU A 136 11.51 -21.32 -15.37
C LEU A 136 12.92 -21.01 -14.82
N PRO A 137 13.98 -21.70 -15.29
CA PRO A 137 15.34 -21.33 -14.93
C PRO A 137 15.65 -19.91 -15.41
N ALA A 138 16.40 -19.15 -14.62
CA ALA A 138 16.84 -17.82 -15.00
C ALA A 138 17.64 -17.87 -16.32
N ALA A 139 17.23 -17.02 -17.26
CA ALA A 139 17.92 -16.79 -18.52
C ALA A 139 18.72 -15.49 -18.47
N THR A 140 19.45 -15.18 -19.53
CA THR A 140 20.13 -13.88 -19.67
C THR A 140 19.13 -12.74 -19.46
N PHE A 141 19.49 -11.80 -18.60
CA PHE A 141 18.69 -10.61 -18.30
C PHE A 141 19.32 -9.40 -18.99
N TYR A 142 18.54 -8.71 -19.82
CA TYR A 142 18.94 -7.49 -20.52
C TYR A 142 18.27 -6.30 -19.83
N PRO A 143 19.02 -5.41 -19.15
CA PRO A 143 18.43 -4.20 -18.57
C PRO A 143 17.72 -3.37 -19.64
N ALA A 144 16.52 -2.90 -19.33
CA ALA A 144 15.78 -1.97 -20.17
C ALA A 144 16.47 -0.61 -20.19
N GLU A 145 16.15 0.18 -21.21
CA GLU A 145 16.68 1.52 -21.43
C GLU A 145 16.50 2.44 -20.21
N GLU A 146 17.40 3.41 -20.03
CA GLU A 146 17.45 4.24 -18.80
C GLU A 146 16.16 5.01 -18.49
N TYR A 147 15.37 5.32 -19.52
CA TYR A 147 14.08 6.01 -19.34
C TYR A 147 13.01 5.11 -18.68
N HIS A 148 13.18 3.79 -18.72
CA HIS A 148 12.32 2.83 -18.04
C HIS A 148 12.70 2.65 -16.56
N GLN A 149 13.96 2.90 -16.20
CA GLN A 149 14.43 2.74 -14.83
C GLN A 149 13.87 3.86 -13.94
N GLY A 150 13.24 3.48 -12.82
CA GLY A 150 12.62 4.43 -11.89
C GLY A 150 11.46 5.23 -12.51
N TYR A 151 10.75 4.65 -13.50
CA TYR A 151 9.69 5.36 -14.24
C TYR A 151 8.62 5.98 -13.34
N HIS A 152 8.20 5.29 -12.28
CA HIS A 152 7.21 5.79 -11.32
C HIS A 152 7.68 7.05 -10.54
N LYS A 153 8.99 7.21 -10.33
CA LYS A 153 9.60 8.42 -9.73
C LYS A 153 9.78 9.52 -10.77
N LYS A 154 10.28 9.18 -11.95
CA LYS A 154 10.59 10.15 -13.02
C LYS A 154 9.32 10.70 -13.71
N ASN A 155 8.23 9.94 -13.75
CA ASN A 155 6.99 10.26 -14.48
C ASN A 155 5.73 9.98 -13.65
N THR A 156 5.70 10.41 -12.38
CA THR A 156 4.66 10.07 -11.40
C THR A 156 3.23 10.20 -11.91
N PHE A 157 2.84 11.34 -12.47
CA PHE A 157 1.48 11.55 -12.98
C PHE A 157 1.08 10.55 -14.09
N ARG A 158 1.98 10.29 -15.04
CA ARG A 158 1.71 9.34 -16.14
C ARG A 158 1.65 7.91 -15.61
N TYR A 159 2.54 7.56 -14.69
CA TYR A 159 2.54 6.26 -14.03
C TYR A 159 1.26 6.03 -13.24
N GLU A 160 0.80 7.00 -12.44
CA GLU A 160 -0.43 6.88 -11.67
C GLU A 160 -1.67 6.70 -12.56
N LEU A 161 -1.78 7.47 -13.64
CA LEU A 161 -2.84 7.31 -14.63
C LEU A 161 -2.80 5.91 -15.27
N TYR A 162 -1.62 5.45 -15.67
CA TYR A 162 -1.44 4.12 -16.23
C TYR A 162 -1.80 3.02 -15.22
N ARG A 163 -1.28 3.08 -13.99
CA ARG A 163 -1.52 2.11 -12.92
C ARG A 163 -3.01 1.99 -12.62
N LYS A 164 -3.70 3.12 -12.47
CA LYS A 164 -5.16 3.17 -12.28
C LYS A 164 -5.93 2.58 -13.47
N GLY A 165 -5.45 2.83 -14.70
CA GLY A 165 -6.05 2.32 -15.94
C GLY A 165 -5.70 0.87 -16.27
N SER A 166 -4.67 0.29 -15.65
CA SER A 166 -4.17 -1.06 -15.98
C SER A 166 -5.12 -2.18 -15.55
N GLY A 167 -5.96 -1.93 -14.54
CA GLY A 167 -6.81 -2.95 -13.90
C GLY A 167 -6.16 -3.63 -12.68
N ARG A 168 -4.85 -3.43 -12.47
CA ARG A 168 -4.09 -4.07 -11.39
C ARG A 168 -4.56 -3.70 -9.99
N ASP A 169 -4.80 -2.41 -9.73
CA ASP A 169 -5.26 -1.97 -8.39
C ASP A 169 -6.65 -2.49 -8.04
N ALA A 170 -7.53 -2.58 -9.03
CA ALA A 170 -8.86 -3.17 -8.86
C ALA A 170 -8.75 -4.66 -8.52
N PHE A 171 -7.86 -5.39 -9.21
CA PHE A 171 -7.58 -6.78 -8.92
C PHE A 171 -7.02 -7.00 -7.52
N ILE A 172 -6.01 -6.20 -7.11
CA ILE A 172 -5.41 -6.26 -5.77
C ILE A 172 -6.48 -6.07 -4.71
N LYS A 173 -7.31 -5.03 -4.85
CA LYS A 173 -8.39 -4.75 -3.90
C LYS A 173 -9.39 -5.89 -3.78
N GLN A 174 -9.65 -6.61 -4.88
CA GLN A 174 -10.61 -7.70 -4.92
C GLN A 174 -10.07 -9.00 -4.31
N HIS A 175 -8.83 -9.39 -4.65
CA HIS A 175 -8.29 -10.70 -4.29
C HIS A 175 -7.36 -10.68 -3.07
N TRP A 176 -6.83 -9.50 -2.75
CA TRP A 176 -5.90 -9.26 -1.66
C TRP A 176 -6.40 -8.10 -0.80
N PRO A 177 -7.60 -8.23 -0.16
CA PRO A 177 -8.03 -7.23 0.80
C PRO A 177 -6.95 -7.07 1.86
N LYS A 178 -6.72 -5.82 2.32
CA LYS A 178 -5.68 -5.52 3.30
C LYS A 178 -5.80 -6.52 4.46
N ASP A 179 -4.76 -7.35 4.64
CA ASP A 179 -4.70 -8.29 5.75
C ASP A 179 -4.33 -7.50 7.00
N ASN A 180 -5.36 -7.04 7.69
CA ASN A 180 -5.24 -6.25 8.89
C ASN A 180 -5.05 -7.15 10.13
N ALA A 181 -4.92 -8.47 10.00
CA ALA A 181 -4.78 -9.37 11.15
C ALA A 181 -3.59 -9.01 12.05
N HIS A 182 -2.47 -8.61 11.46
CA HIS A 182 -1.29 -8.13 12.18
C HIS A 182 -1.56 -6.86 13.02
N LEU A 183 -2.59 -6.07 12.69
CA LEU A 183 -2.98 -4.92 13.50
C LEU A 183 -3.54 -5.34 14.86
N LYS A 184 -4.03 -6.58 15.04
CA LYS A 184 -4.44 -7.09 16.36
C LYS A 184 -3.28 -7.23 17.35
N GLU A 185 -2.04 -7.29 16.86
CA GLU A 185 -0.86 -7.30 17.72
C GLU A 185 -0.43 -5.89 18.15
N LYS A 186 -0.84 -4.86 17.41
CA LYS A 186 -0.44 -3.46 17.61
C LYS A 186 -1.55 -2.60 18.22
N LEU A 187 -2.80 -2.92 17.93
CA LEU A 187 -4.00 -2.20 18.38
C LEU A 187 -4.68 -2.99 19.50
N ASN A 188 -5.28 -2.28 20.44
CA ASN A 188 -6.22 -2.92 21.36
C ASN A 188 -7.55 -3.25 20.66
N ASP A 189 -8.38 -4.07 21.30
CA ASP A 189 -9.65 -4.54 20.73
C ASP A 189 -10.57 -3.40 20.26
N MET A 190 -10.66 -2.30 21.01
CA MET A 190 -11.50 -1.15 20.64
C MET A 190 -10.93 -0.40 19.43
N GLN A 191 -9.61 -0.20 19.38
CA GLN A 191 -8.94 0.44 18.26
C GLN A 191 -9.09 -0.38 16.98
N PHE A 192 -8.94 -1.71 17.08
CA PHE A 192 -9.18 -2.61 15.96
C PHE A 192 -10.65 -2.59 15.50
N TYR A 193 -11.58 -2.74 16.44
CA TYR A 193 -13.02 -2.70 16.17
C TYR A 193 -13.45 -1.41 15.47
N VAL A 194 -13.01 -0.25 15.98
CA VAL A 194 -13.31 1.03 15.35
C VAL A 194 -12.67 1.13 13.96
N THR A 195 -11.34 0.99 13.87
CA THR A 195 -10.62 1.33 12.62
C THR A 195 -10.85 0.32 11.50
N GLN A 196 -11.00 -0.97 11.82
CA GLN A 196 -11.04 -2.06 10.83
C GLN A 196 -12.44 -2.62 10.61
N GLU A 197 -13.30 -2.59 11.63
CA GLU A 197 -14.65 -3.18 11.59
C GLU A 197 -15.76 -2.12 11.50
N ASN A 198 -15.39 -0.84 11.31
CA ASN A 198 -16.29 0.32 11.29
C ASN A 198 -17.12 0.46 12.57
N GLY A 199 -16.54 0.03 13.69
CA GLY A 199 -17.13 0.15 15.01
C GLY A 199 -17.23 1.61 15.48
N THR A 200 -18.02 1.83 16.52
CA THR A 200 -18.10 3.12 17.21
C THR A 200 -17.88 2.90 18.70
N GLU A 201 -16.92 3.61 19.28
CA GLU A 201 -16.63 3.54 20.71
C GLU A 201 -17.76 4.18 21.54
N PRO A 202 -17.94 3.84 22.82
CA PRO A 202 -19.02 4.42 23.62
C PRO A 202 -18.82 5.93 23.87
N PRO A 203 -19.90 6.74 23.84
CA PRO A 203 -19.81 8.17 24.12
C PRO A 203 -19.36 8.43 25.56
N PHE A 204 -18.56 9.48 25.77
CA PHE A 204 -18.01 9.90 27.06
C PHE A 204 -17.13 8.87 27.79
N ARG A 205 -16.87 7.71 27.17
CA ARG A 205 -16.01 6.65 27.71
C ARG A 205 -14.86 6.36 26.75
N ASN A 206 -14.19 7.42 26.36
CA ASN A 206 -13.06 7.40 25.45
C ASN A 206 -12.01 8.44 25.86
N GLU A 207 -10.83 8.36 25.27
CA GLU A 207 -9.67 9.12 25.74
C GLU A 207 -9.75 10.61 25.39
N TYR A 208 -10.29 10.96 24.22
CA TYR A 208 -10.13 12.30 23.65
C TYR A 208 -11.39 13.16 23.64
N TRP A 209 -12.55 12.70 24.14
CA TRP A 209 -13.77 13.54 24.15
C TRP A 209 -13.57 14.86 24.89
N ASN A 210 -12.99 14.84 26.10
CA ASN A 210 -12.72 16.03 26.92
C ASN A 210 -11.27 16.53 26.87
N HIS A 211 -10.44 15.94 26.01
CA HIS A 211 -9.03 16.28 25.90
C HIS A 211 -8.82 17.67 25.27
N LYS A 212 -7.89 18.47 25.84
CA LYS A 212 -7.71 19.91 25.51
C LYS A 212 -6.24 20.33 25.30
N GLU A 213 -5.29 19.40 25.34
CA GLU A 213 -3.87 19.72 25.15
C GLU A 213 -3.59 20.22 23.72
N GLU A 214 -2.58 21.07 23.55
CA GLU A 214 -2.13 21.53 22.24
C GLU A 214 -1.36 20.41 21.53
N GLY A 215 -1.76 20.05 20.31
CA GLY A 215 -1.07 19.00 19.55
C GLY A 215 -1.83 18.46 18.36
N LEU A 216 -1.29 17.38 17.79
CA LEU A 216 -1.75 16.75 16.56
C LEU A 216 -2.42 15.40 16.86
N TYR A 217 -3.55 15.13 16.20
CA TYR A 217 -4.17 13.80 16.20
C TYR A 217 -3.83 13.13 14.87
N VAL A 218 -3.15 11.99 14.96
CA VAL A 218 -2.76 11.17 13.81
C VAL A 218 -3.59 9.89 13.76
N ASP A 219 -3.68 9.25 12.59
CA ASP A 219 -4.26 7.91 12.47
C ASP A 219 -3.42 6.94 13.31
N ILE A 220 -4.08 6.17 14.18
CA ILE A 220 -3.40 5.19 15.02
C ILE A 220 -2.78 4.04 14.20
N VAL A 221 -3.24 3.81 12.98
CA VAL A 221 -2.78 2.73 12.08
C VAL A 221 -1.60 3.17 11.22
N SER A 222 -1.75 4.28 10.48
CA SER A 222 -0.75 4.75 9.51
C SER A 222 0.20 5.81 10.08
N GLY A 223 -0.18 6.49 11.16
CA GLY A 223 0.51 7.68 11.63
C GLY A 223 0.24 8.93 10.77
N GLU A 224 -0.67 8.87 9.80
CA GLU A 224 -0.95 10.02 8.93
C GLU A 224 -1.61 11.17 9.73
N PRO A 225 -1.22 12.44 9.51
CA PRO A 225 -1.83 13.59 10.17
C PRO A 225 -3.30 13.78 9.82
N LEU A 226 -4.20 13.77 10.81
CA LEU A 226 -5.64 13.86 10.59
C LEU A 226 -6.26 15.17 11.07
N PHE A 227 -6.04 15.54 12.33
CA PHE A 227 -6.70 16.71 12.95
C PHE A 227 -5.75 17.45 13.88
N THR A 228 -6.03 18.73 14.13
CA THR A 228 -5.28 19.54 15.11
C THR A 228 -6.17 19.85 16.32
N SER A 229 -5.55 20.07 17.48
CA SER A 229 -6.30 20.56 18.66
C SER A 229 -6.90 21.95 18.47
N ILE A 230 -6.37 22.76 17.54
CA ILE A 230 -6.87 24.11 17.20
C ILE A 230 -8.29 24.04 16.65
N ASP A 231 -8.55 23.02 15.84
CA ASP A 231 -9.85 22.80 15.20
C ASP A 231 -10.78 21.93 16.05
N LYS A 232 -10.32 21.44 17.21
CA LYS A 232 -11.11 20.64 18.14
C LYS A 232 -12.04 21.52 18.97
N PHE A 233 -13.27 21.08 19.18
CA PHE A 233 -14.24 21.77 20.03
C PHE A 233 -15.10 20.79 20.82
N ASP A 234 -15.74 21.28 21.88
CA ASP A 234 -16.71 20.51 22.66
C ASP A 234 -18.09 20.63 22.01
N SER A 235 -18.57 19.52 21.45
CA SER A 235 -19.89 19.43 20.83
C SER A 235 -20.97 18.90 21.77
N GLY A 236 -20.59 18.40 22.95
CA GLY A 236 -21.48 17.68 23.86
C GLY A 236 -21.97 16.32 23.34
N CYS A 237 -21.45 15.81 22.20
CA CYS A 237 -21.90 14.52 21.65
C CYS A 237 -21.27 13.29 22.32
N GLY A 238 -20.17 13.47 23.05
CA GLY A 238 -19.44 12.39 23.72
C GLY A 238 -18.25 11.80 22.94
N TRP A 239 -17.92 12.35 21.77
CA TRP A 239 -16.74 11.99 20.97
C TRP A 239 -15.93 13.26 20.63
N PRO A 240 -14.60 13.15 20.43
CA PRO A 240 -13.80 14.29 19.97
C PRO A 240 -14.37 14.83 18.65
N SER A 241 -14.60 16.13 18.62
CA SER A 241 -15.26 16.82 17.51
C SER A 241 -14.34 17.90 16.95
N PHE A 242 -14.22 17.95 15.61
CA PHE A 242 -13.35 18.89 14.91
C PHE A 242 -14.13 19.65 13.83
N THR A 243 -13.73 20.87 13.52
CA THR A 243 -14.38 21.68 12.47
C THR A 243 -13.87 21.35 11.06
N LYS A 244 -12.64 20.84 10.95
CA LYS A 244 -11.98 20.43 9.70
C LYS A 244 -10.80 19.49 9.97
N PRO A 245 -10.39 18.67 8.98
CA PRO A 245 -9.12 17.96 9.02
C PRO A 245 -7.94 18.92 8.87
N VAL A 246 -6.74 18.49 9.28
CA VAL A 246 -5.49 19.27 9.14
C VAL A 246 -5.20 19.61 7.68
N MET A 247 -5.48 18.66 6.78
CA MET A 247 -5.48 18.85 5.33
C MET A 247 -6.73 18.19 4.76
N SER A 248 -7.40 18.81 3.80
CA SER A 248 -8.56 18.20 3.13
C SER A 248 -8.22 16.87 2.48
N ALA A 249 -6.96 16.70 2.06
CA ALA A 249 -6.46 15.46 1.49
C ALA A 249 -6.21 14.34 2.52
N SER A 250 -6.23 14.60 3.83
CA SER A 250 -5.97 13.58 4.87
C SER A 250 -7.14 12.61 5.07
N VAL A 251 -8.35 12.96 4.62
CA VAL A 251 -9.56 12.16 4.85
C VAL A 251 -10.31 11.87 3.56
N LYS A 252 -11.04 10.75 3.55
CA LYS A 252 -12.01 10.38 2.53
C LYS A 252 -13.40 10.43 3.13
N GLU A 253 -14.29 11.15 2.46
CA GLU A 253 -15.70 11.19 2.81
C GLU A 253 -16.47 10.23 1.90
N LYS A 254 -17.29 9.37 2.51
CA LYS A 254 -18.10 8.37 1.78
C LYS A 254 -19.52 8.38 2.32
N MET A 255 -20.50 8.32 1.43
CA MET A 255 -21.90 8.19 1.84
C MET A 255 -22.12 6.84 2.55
N ASP A 256 -22.71 6.90 3.74
CA ASP A 256 -23.07 5.77 4.61
C ASP A 256 -24.59 5.74 4.78
N VAL A 257 -25.20 4.60 4.44
CA VAL A 257 -26.64 4.33 4.54
C VAL A 257 -26.98 3.28 5.60
N SER A 258 -26.01 2.90 6.43
CA SER A 258 -26.18 1.96 7.54
C SER A 258 -27.13 2.51 8.61
N HIS A 259 -27.67 1.60 9.44
CA HIS A 259 -28.60 1.94 10.53
C HIS A 259 -29.83 2.76 10.11
N ASN A 260 -30.23 2.68 8.84
CA ASN A 260 -31.38 3.39 8.28
C ASN A 260 -31.26 4.92 8.37
N MET A 261 -30.03 5.44 8.40
CA MET A 261 -29.69 6.86 8.37
C MET A 261 -28.84 7.16 7.15
N THR A 262 -28.90 8.38 6.62
CA THR A 262 -27.94 8.86 5.61
C THR A 262 -26.92 9.76 6.31
N ARG A 263 -25.68 9.28 6.41
CA ARG A 263 -24.55 10.00 7.01
C ARG A 263 -23.38 10.02 6.03
N THR A 264 -22.38 10.82 6.32
CA THR A 264 -21.11 10.80 5.59
C THR A 264 -20.04 10.19 6.50
N GLU A 265 -19.64 8.96 6.21
CA GLU A 265 -18.50 8.30 6.84
C GLU A 265 -17.21 9.04 6.50
N VAL A 266 -16.33 9.17 7.49
CA VAL A 266 -14.98 9.71 7.35
C VAL A 266 -13.97 8.59 7.59
N ARG A 267 -13.06 8.39 6.65
CA ARG A 267 -11.94 7.44 6.75
C ARG A 267 -10.61 8.15 6.52
N SER A 268 -9.53 7.62 7.09
CA SER A 268 -8.18 8.10 6.79
C SER A 268 -7.79 7.75 5.35
N LYS A 269 -6.92 8.54 4.72
CA LYS A 269 -6.62 8.34 3.30
C LYS A 269 -5.64 7.20 3.08
N GLU A 270 -4.56 7.15 3.85
CA GLU A 270 -3.48 6.17 3.74
C GLU A 270 -3.86 4.85 4.44
N GLY A 271 -4.33 4.94 5.67
CA GLY A 271 -4.75 3.80 6.48
C GLY A 271 -6.02 3.12 5.96
N ASP A 272 -6.95 3.89 5.38
CA ASP A 272 -8.34 3.48 5.17
C ASP A 272 -9.05 3.08 6.47
N SER A 273 -8.58 3.63 7.60
CA SER A 273 -9.13 3.44 8.94
C SER A 273 -10.47 4.15 9.02
N HIS A 274 -11.50 3.46 9.52
CA HIS A 274 -12.75 4.14 9.88
C HIS A 274 -12.49 5.09 11.05
N LEU A 275 -12.80 6.37 10.85
CA LEU A 275 -12.60 7.42 11.85
C LEU A 275 -13.92 7.76 12.55
N GLY A 276 -15.00 7.90 11.79
CA GLY A 276 -16.31 8.28 12.30
C GLY A 276 -17.17 8.89 11.20
N HIS A 277 -17.86 10.00 11.51
CA HIS A 277 -18.79 10.65 10.58
C HIS A 277 -18.68 12.17 10.63
N VAL A 278 -19.04 12.83 9.53
CA VAL A 278 -19.15 14.29 9.43
C VAL A 278 -20.62 14.72 9.32
N PHE A 279 -20.96 15.77 10.06
CA PHE A 279 -22.32 16.30 10.19
C PHE A 279 -22.35 17.81 9.89
N PRO A 280 -23.45 18.35 9.33
CA PRO A 280 -23.60 19.77 9.03
C PRO A 280 -24.16 20.58 10.22
N ASP A 281 -23.79 20.20 11.45
CA ASP A 281 -24.24 20.81 12.71
C ASP A 281 -23.08 21.39 13.54
N GLY A 282 -21.94 21.65 12.89
CA GLY A 282 -20.75 22.20 13.52
C GLY A 282 -20.72 23.73 13.60
N PRO A 283 -19.82 24.29 14.41
CA PRO A 283 -19.64 25.73 14.52
C PRO A 283 -18.83 26.28 13.34
N GLY A 284 -18.89 27.60 13.16
CA GLY A 284 -18.08 28.32 12.17
C GLY A 284 -18.64 28.28 10.75
N PRO A 285 -17.93 28.88 9.78
CA PRO A 285 -18.45 29.17 8.45
C PRO A 285 -18.71 27.91 7.60
N ASN A 286 -17.96 26.83 7.85
CA ASN A 286 -18.16 25.57 7.14
C ASN A 286 -19.37 24.78 7.68
N GLY A 287 -19.79 25.05 8.92
CA GLY A 287 -20.90 24.34 9.57
C GLY A 287 -20.64 22.85 9.79
N LEU A 288 -19.40 22.37 9.67
CA LEU A 288 -19.07 20.94 9.72
C LEU A 288 -18.61 20.53 11.12
N ARG A 289 -19.08 19.35 11.55
CA ARG A 289 -18.61 18.65 12.74
C ARG A 289 -18.12 17.27 12.34
N TYR A 290 -16.81 17.09 12.36
CA TYR A 290 -16.15 15.79 12.26
C TYR A 290 -16.21 15.12 13.62
N CYS A 291 -17.12 14.17 13.78
CA CYS A 291 -17.32 13.39 15.00
C CYS A 291 -16.50 12.10 14.89
N ILE A 292 -15.36 12.06 15.57
CA ILE A 292 -14.33 11.03 15.37
C ILE A 292 -14.21 10.16 16.61
N ASN A 293 -13.93 8.88 16.44
CA ASN A 293 -13.62 7.98 17.53
C ASN A 293 -12.18 8.23 18.03
N SER A 294 -11.99 8.38 19.34
CA SER A 294 -10.67 8.44 19.97
C SER A 294 -9.85 7.18 19.69
N ALA A 295 -10.49 6.01 19.66
CA ALA A 295 -9.84 4.74 19.33
C ALA A 295 -9.26 4.67 17.91
N ALA A 296 -9.60 5.61 17.02
CA ALA A 296 -8.96 5.73 15.71
C ALA A 296 -7.77 6.71 15.68
N LEU A 297 -7.51 7.39 16.79
CA LEU A 297 -6.54 8.48 16.89
C LEU A 297 -5.42 8.12 17.86
N ARG A 298 -4.23 8.65 17.58
CA ARG A 298 -3.16 8.81 18.55
C ARG A 298 -2.85 10.30 18.67
N PHE A 299 -2.83 10.82 19.90
CA PHE A 299 -2.45 12.21 20.14
C PHE A 299 -0.93 12.34 20.27
N ILE A 300 -0.37 13.39 19.67
CA ILE A 300 1.03 13.80 19.81
C ILE A 300 1.04 15.22 20.38
N PRO A 301 1.52 15.41 21.63
CA PRO A 301 1.71 16.73 22.20
C PRO A 301 2.54 17.64 21.31
N LYS A 302 2.20 18.93 21.28
CA LYS A 302 2.92 19.95 20.50
C LYS A 302 4.43 19.89 20.74
N GLU A 303 4.85 19.69 21.97
CA GLU A 303 6.24 19.63 22.41
C GLU A 303 7.00 18.42 21.85
N GLU A 304 6.29 17.34 21.48
CA GLU A 304 6.89 16.11 20.96
C GLU A 304 6.82 16.01 19.42
N LEU A 305 6.15 16.95 18.73
CA LEU A 305 5.97 16.91 17.27
C LEU A 305 7.29 16.82 16.51
N GLU A 306 8.29 17.63 16.87
CA GLU A 306 9.60 17.63 16.21
C GLU A 306 10.28 16.26 16.34
N LYS A 307 10.29 15.72 17.56
CA LYS A 307 10.95 14.45 17.90
C LYS A 307 10.29 13.26 17.23
N GLU A 308 8.97 13.31 17.02
CA GLU A 308 8.21 12.26 16.35
C GLU A 308 8.13 12.44 14.82
N GLY A 309 8.81 13.44 14.24
CA GLY A 309 8.87 13.64 12.78
C GLY A 309 7.70 14.44 12.19
N TYR A 310 6.94 15.13 13.02
CA TYR A 310 5.81 15.99 12.64
C TYR A 310 6.12 17.49 12.80
N GLY A 311 7.39 17.88 12.79
CA GLY A 311 7.86 19.25 13.03
C GLY A 311 7.21 20.30 12.12
N ASP A 312 6.91 19.95 10.87
CA ASP A 312 6.24 20.84 9.91
C ASP A 312 4.88 21.35 10.43
N PHE A 313 4.19 20.59 11.29
CA PHE A 313 2.88 20.98 11.85
C PHE A 313 2.99 22.01 12.99
N LEU A 314 4.19 22.27 13.54
CA LEU A 314 4.40 23.29 14.57
C LEU A 314 3.95 24.68 14.10
N MET A 315 4.06 24.95 12.80
CA MET A 315 3.65 26.23 12.20
C MET A 315 2.17 26.54 12.40
N LEU A 316 1.32 25.52 12.59
CA LEU A 316 -0.12 25.68 12.78
C LEU A 316 -0.46 26.22 14.17
N PHE A 317 0.35 25.91 15.18
CA PHE A 317 0.07 26.25 16.58
C PHE A 317 0.52 27.66 16.97
N GLY A 318 1.34 28.32 16.14
CA GLY A 318 1.78 29.70 16.32
C GLY A 318 2.58 29.98 17.60
N ASN A 319 3.62 30.81 17.48
CA ASN A 319 4.19 31.48 18.65
C ASN A 319 3.16 32.50 19.13
N LYS A 320 2.57 32.29 20.32
CA LYS A 320 1.97 33.39 21.07
C LYS A 320 3.10 34.41 21.30
N LYS A 321 3.08 35.52 20.54
CA LYS A 321 3.79 36.74 20.92
C LYS A 321 3.03 37.42 22.04
#